data_AF-D2TXK9-F1
#
_entry.id   AF-D2TXK9-F1
#
_cell.length_a   1.000
_cell.length_b   1.000
_cell.length_c   1.000
_cell.angle_alpha   90.00
_cell.angle_beta   90.00
_cell.angle_gamma   90.00
#
_symmetry.space_group_name_H-M   'P 1'
#
loop_
_entity.id
_entity.type
_entity.pdbx_description
1 polymer ?
#
loop_
_entity_poly.entity_id
_entity_poly.type
_entity_poly.pdbx_seq_one_letter_code
_entity_poly.pdbx_strand_id
1 'polypeptide(L)'
;MQNLLFCDLETYSDIPINCGTHRYAENAEILLFAYSYNHGPVKVWDVTQDKTMPTDLKAYLDDPEILTVWHNGGMFDTVILSKVLNIDLPLSRVHDTLVQALAHGLPGALGSLCDIFNVNSDKAKDKEGKALIQLFCKPRPKNSKIQRATALTHFEEWLRFKTYAGSDILAMREIYQHLPR
;
A
#
# COMPACT_ATOMS: atom_id res chain seq x y z
N MET A 1 -22.74 10.55 -5.17
CA MET A 1 -21.78 9.44 -5.01
C MET A 1 -20.55 10.01 -4.34
N GLN A 2 -20.00 9.33 -3.34
CA GLN A 2 -18.78 9.79 -2.68
C GLN A 2 -17.59 9.57 -3.62
N ASN A 3 -16.70 10.56 -3.73
CA ASN A 3 -15.48 10.45 -4.53
C ASN A 3 -14.42 9.73 -3.71
N LEU A 4 -13.99 8.55 -4.18
CA LEU A 4 -13.08 7.68 -3.46
C LEU A 4 -11.73 7.59 -4.18
N LEU A 5 -10.64 7.75 -3.45
CA LEU A 5 -9.29 7.45 -3.91
C LEU A 5 -8.74 6.25 -3.13
N PHE A 6 -8.63 5.11 -3.77
CA PHE A 6 -8.00 3.92 -3.18
C PHE A 6 -6.49 4.04 -3.29
N CYS A 7 -5.77 3.82 -2.20
CA CYS A 7 -4.33 4.01 -2.13
C CYS A 7 -3.64 2.91 -1.32
N ASP A 8 -2.41 2.61 -1.71
CA ASP A 8 -1.53 1.67 -1.01
C ASP A 8 -0.06 2.04 -1.29
N LEU A 9 0.80 1.91 -0.27
CA LEU A 9 2.23 2.18 -0.36
C LEU A 9 3.06 0.92 -0.12
N GLU A 10 4.00 0.71 -1.03
CA GLU A 10 5.11 -0.21 -0.79
C GLU A 10 6.32 0.59 -0.35
N THR A 11 6.91 0.23 0.79
CA THR A 11 7.97 1.03 1.41
C THR A 11 9.16 0.17 1.83
N TYR A 12 10.35 0.75 1.82
CA TYR A 12 11.55 0.15 2.40
C TYR A 12 11.96 0.90 3.65
N SER A 13 12.40 0.18 4.69
CA SER A 13 13.20 0.75 5.78
C SER A 13 14.22 -0.27 6.23
N ASP A 14 15.40 0.18 6.63
CA ASP A 14 16.37 -0.66 7.32
C ASP A 14 16.04 -0.90 8.80
N ILE A 15 15.07 -0.15 9.33
CA ILE A 15 14.46 -0.35 10.64
C ILE A 15 13.31 -1.36 10.50
N PRO A 16 13.30 -2.44 11.29
CA PRO A 16 12.17 -3.39 11.29
C PRO A 16 10.84 -2.73 11.69
N ILE A 17 9.76 -3.09 10.99
CA ILE A 17 8.41 -2.55 11.27
C ILE A 17 7.90 -2.85 12.68
N ASN A 18 8.38 -3.93 13.31
CA ASN A 18 8.03 -4.27 14.69
C ASN A 18 8.65 -3.34 15.75
N CYS A 19 9.53 -2.41 15.35
CA CYS A 19 9.96 -1.29 16.18
C CYS A 19 8.94 -0.14 16.23
N GLY A 20 7.82 -0.27 15.51
CA GLY A 20 6.72 0.71 15.46
C GLY A 20 6.78 1.61 14.21
N THR A 21 5.61 1.99 13.70
CA THR A 21 5.48 2.77 12.45
C THR A 21 6.30 4.05 12.46
N HIS A 22 6.21 4.86 13.52
CA HIS A 22 6.93 6.14 13.57
C HIS A 22 8.45 5.94 13.49
N ARG A 23 8.97 4.93 14.18
CA ARG A 23 10.41 4.61 14.16
C ARG A 23 10.83 4.05 12.81
N TYR A 24 10.01 3.19 12.21
CA TYR A 24 10.19 2.69 10.85
C TYR A 24 10.24 3.83 9.83
N ALA A 25 9.34 4.81 9.97
CA ALA A 25 9.17 5.95 9.06
C ALA A 25 10.37 6.91 9.03
N GLU A 26 11.19 6.95 10.08
CA GLU A 26 12.39 7.81 10.12
C GLU A 26 13.39 7.49 9.00
N ASN A 27 13.49 6.21 8.61
CA ASN A 27 14.36 5.72 7.55
C ASN A 27 13.59 5.18 6.34
N ALA A 28 12.28 5.46 6.26
CA ALA A 28 11.45 4.89 5.22
C ALA A 28 11.67 5.57 3.86
N GLU A 29 11.62 4.77 2.81
CA GLU A 29 11.53 5.20 1.42
C GLU A 29 10.26 4.63 0.82
N ILE A 30 9.46 5.46 0.13
CA ILE A 30 8.37 4.96 -0.69
C ILE A 30 8.98 4.38 -1.97
N LEU A 31 8.68 3.11 -2.24
CA LEU A 31 9.10 2.39 -3.44
C LEU A 31 8.05 2.53 -4.54
N LEU A 32 6.83 2.13 -4.22
CA LEU A 32 5.68 2.17 -5.13
C LEU A 32 4.51 2.86 -4.43
N PHE A 33 3.75 3.63 -5.20
CA PHE A 33 2.47 4.18 -4.77
C PHE A 33 1.40 3.69 -5.76
N ALA A 34 0.61 2.71 -5.32
CA ALA A 34 -0.53 2.23 -6.09
C ALA A 34 -1.77 3.06 -5.74
N TYR A 35 -2.53 3.47 -6.75
CA TYR A 35 -3.73 4.27 -6.54
C TYR A 35 -4.78 4.06 -7.62
N SER A 36 -6.03 4.34 -7.27
CA SER A 36 -7.10 4.44 -8.25
C SER A 36 -8.26 5.30 -7.77
N TYR A 37 -8.75 6.13 -8.68
CA TYR A 37 -9.88 7.00 -8.44
C TYR A 37 -11.20 6.30 -8.83
N ASN A 38 -12.09 6.08 -7.86
CA ASN A 38 -13.35 5.37 -8.01
C ASN A 38 -13.16 4.00 -8.71
N HIS A 39 -13.87 3.78 -9.82
CA HIS A 39 -13.76 2.59 -10.66
C HIS A 39 -12.80 2.77 -11.85
N GLY A 40 -11.98 3.83 -11.82
CA GLY A 40 -10.97 4.07 -12.85
C GLY A 40 -9.87 3.01 -12.88
N PRO A 41 -8.95 3.10 -13.85
CA PRO A 41 -7.82 2.20 -13.94
C PRO A 41 -6.93 2.29 -12.69
N VAL A 42 -6.33 1.17 -12.29
CA VAL A 42 -5.23 1.17 -11.31
C VAL A 42 -3.99 1.78 -11.95
N LYS A 43 -3.32 2.66 -11.21
CA LYS A 43 -2.00 3.19 -11.55
C LYS A 43 -1.02 2.83 -10.45
N VAL A 44 0.22 2.55 -10.83
CA VAL A 44 1.32 2.28 -9.89
C VAL A 44 2.46 3.22 -10.24
N TRP A 45 2.64 4.25 -9.42
CA TRP A 45 3.76 5.16 -9.54
C TRP A 45 5.00 4.52 -8.93
N ASP A 46 6.03 4.35 -9.75
CA ASP A 46 7.34 3.87 -9.30
C ASP A 46 8.20 5.07 -8.87
N VAL A 47 8.16 5.35 -7.57
CA VAL A 47 8.86 6.48 -6.94
C VAL A 47 10.37 6.32 -7.03
N THR A 48 10.87 5.11 -7.30
CA THR A 48 12.31 4.88 -7.49
C THR A 48 12.81 5.27 -8.87
N GLN A 49 11.93 5.27 -9.87
CA GLN A 49 12.25 5.64 -11.26
C GLN A 49 11.97 7.10 -11.58
N ASP A 50 10.85 7.65 -11.09
CA ASP A 50 10.51 9.06 -11.24
C ASP A 50 10.09 9.63 -9.88
N LYS A 51 10.82 10.65 -9.42
CA LYS A 51 10.53 11.34 -8.15
C LYS A 51 9.39 12.33 -8.27
N THR A 52 8.95 12.64 -9.48
CA THR A 52 7.82 13.54 -9.74
C THR A 52 6.51 12.80 -9.48
N MET A 53 5.72 13.29 -8.53
CA MET A 53 4.38 12.76 -8.29
C MET A 53 3.50 12.96 -9.52
N PRO A 54 2.74 11.93 -9.96
CA PRO A 54 1.75 12.09 -11.02
C PRO A 54 0.76 13.22 -10.72
N THR A 55 0.49 14.06 -11.71
CA THR A 55 -0.36 15.26 -11.56
C THR A 55 -1.76 14.92 -11.06
N ASP A 56 -2.32 13.79 -11.50
CA ASP A 56 -3.64 13.34 -11.07
C ASP A 56 -3.65 12.89 -9.61
N LEU A 57 -2.66 12.10 -9.18
CA LEU A 57 -2.49 11.70 -7.78
C LEU A 57 -2.36 12.92 -6.88
N LYS A 58 -1.55 13.92 -7.27
CA LYS A 58 -1.40 15.17 -6.53
C LYS A 58 -2.74 15.89 -6.40
N ALA A 59 -3.48 16.04 -7.50
CA ALA A 59 -4.80 16.67 -7.50
C ALA A 59 -5.78 15.94 -6.59
N TYR A 60 -5.78 14.60 -6.58
CA TYR A 60 -6.67 13.82 -5.71
C TYR A 60 -6.33 13.95 -4.22
N LEU A 61 -5.04 13.96 -3.88
CA LEU A 61 -4.58 14.14 -2.50
C LEU A 61 -4.86 15.56 -1.98
N ASP A 62 -4.83 16.58 -2.86
CA ASP A 62 -5.09 17.98 -2.49
C ASP A 62 -6.58 18.31 -2.34
N ASP A 63 -7.47 17.58 -3.01
CA ASP A 63 -8.91 17.86 -3.01
C ASP A 63 -9.58 17.39 -1.70
N PRO A 64 -10.04 18.30 -0.82
CA PRO A 64 -10.62 17.93 0.47
C PRO A 64 -11.93 17.13 0.36
N GLU A 65 -12.61 17.16 -0.80
CA GLU A 65 -13.87 16.45 -1.04
C GLU A 65 -13.66 14.99 -1.42
N ILE A 66 -12.40 14.57 -1.67
CA ILE A 66 -12.06 13.19 -1.96
C ILE A 66 -11.71 12.45 -0.66
N LEU A 67 -12.48 11.41 -0.38
CA LEU A 67 -12.20 10.46 0.68
C LEU A 67 -11.17 9.45 0.17
N THR A 68 -10.07 9.29 0.90
CA THR A 68 -9.06 8.30 0.60
C THR A 68 -9.38 6.98 1.31
N VAL A 69 -9.22 5.86 0.63
CA VAL A 69 -9.49 4.52 1.16
C VAL A 69 -8.18 3.75 1.22
N TRP A 70 -7.91 3.19 2.39
CA TRP A 70 -6.68 2.46 2.68
C TRP A 70 -7.00 1.16 3.43
N HIS A 71 -6.00 0.29 3.55
CA HIS A 71 -6.04 -0.87 4.43
C HIS A 71 -4.88 -0.79 5.41
N ASN A 72 -5.14 -0.40 6.66
CA ASN A 72 -4.13 -0.01 7.66
C ASN A 72 -3.45 1.36 7.42
N GLY A 73 -4.00 2.21 6.54
CA GLY A 73 -3.38 3.50 6.21
C GLY A 73 -3.48 4.56 7.29
N GLY A 74 -4.48 4.51 8.17
CA GLY A 74 -4.57 5.44 9.29
C GLY A 74 -3.41 5.28 10.29
N MET A 75 -2.88 4.06 10.41
CA MET A 75 -1.79 3.72 11.34
C MET A 75 -0.42 3.61 10.68
N PHE A 76 -0.37 3.40 9.37
CA PHE A 76 0.86 3.19 8.62
C PHE A 76 1.08 4.26 7.54
N ASP A 77 0.30 4.23 6.46
CA ASP A 77 0.55 5.03 5.25
C ASP A 77 0.54 6.53 5.49
N THR A 78 -0.39 7.04 6.30
CA THR A 78 -0.45 8.47 6.66
C THR A 78 0.82 8.96 7.35
N VAL A 79 1.44 8.13 8.19
CA VAL A 79 2.72 8.43 8.84
C VAL A 79 3.84 8.48 7.81
N ILE A 80 3.85 7.54 6.86
CA ILE A 80 4.83 7.51 5.77
C ILE A 80 4.66 8.73 4.85
N LEU A 81 3.44 9.07 4.44
CA LEU A 81 3.15 10.25 3.62
C LEU A 81 3.67 11.53 4.28
N SER A 82 3.40 11.68 5.58
CA SER A 82 3.87 12.83 6.37
C SER A 82 5.39 12.90 6.41
N LYS A 83 6.08 11.77 6.65
CA LYS A 83 7.55 11.76 6.80
C LYS A 83 8.34 11.80 5.51
N VAL A 84 7.86 11.12 4.48
CA VAL A 84 8.63 10.93 3.23
C VAL A 84 8.24 11.97 2.18
N LEU A 85 6.96 12.32 2.08
CA LEU A 85 6.45 13.25 1.06
C LEU A 85 6.04 14.62 1.61
N ASN A 86 6.11 14.82 2.94
CA ASN A 86 5.58 16.03 3.60
C ASN A 86 4.10 16.28 3.29
N ILE A 87 3.32 15.21 3.12
CA ILE A 87 1.87 15.28 2.91
C ILE A 87 1.18 14.95 4.22
N ASP A 88 0.53 15.94 4.81
CA ASP A 88 -0.33 15.76 5.98
C ASP A 88 -1.76 15.46 5.50
N LEU A 89 -2.11 14.18 5.42
CA LEU A 89 -3.44 13.73 5.00
C LEU A 89 -4.37 13.72 6.22
N PRO A 90 -5.41 14.58 6.28
CA PRO A 90 -6.29 14.63 7.43
C PRO A 90 -6.98 13.29 7.67
N LEU A 91 -6.99 12.80 8.92
CA LEU A 91 -7.65 11.53 9.26
C LEU A 91 -9.15 11.54 8.97
N SER A 92 -9.80 12.71 8.94
CA SER A 92 -11.19 12.87 8.50
C SER A 92 -11.41 12.48 7.03
N ARG A 93 -10.35 12.44 6.23
CA ARG A 93 -10.34 11.99 4.83
C ARG A 93 -9.82 10.56 4.66
N VAL A 94 -9.54 9.84 5.74
CA VAL A 94 -9.00 8.47 5.69
C VAL A 94 -10.09 7.49 6.10
N HIS A 95 -10.53 6.69 5.14
CA HIS A 95 -11.35 5.51 5.38
C HIS A 95 -10.46 4.27 5.44
N ASP A 96 -10.35 3.67 6.61
CA ASP A 96 -9.51 2.50 6.81
C ASP A 96 -10.34 1.22 6.87
N THR A 97 -10.19 0.39 5.83
CA THR A 97 -10.92 -0.88 5.70
C THR A 97 -10.49 -1.91 6.75
N LEU A 98 -9.25 -1.86 7.27
CA LEU A 98 -8.83 -2.71 8.37
C LEU A 98 -9.59 -2.33 9.64
N VAL A 99 -9.65 -1.03 9.95
CA VAL A 99 -10.37 -0.54 11.14
C VAL A 99 -11.85 -0.87 11.06
N GLN A 100 -12.48 -0.68 9.88
CA GLN A 100 -13.86 -1.06 9.64
C GLN A 100 -14.09 -2.57 9.85
N ALA A 101 -13.20 -3.42 9.32
CA ALA A 101 -13.29 -4.87 9.51
C ALA A 101 -13.24 -5.24 11.01
N LEU A 102 -12.25 -4.72 11.74
CA LEU A 102 -12.10 -4.98 13.17
C LEU A 102 -13.31 -4.50 13.99
N ALA A 103 -13.89 -3.35 13.63
CA ALA A 103 -15.09 -2.83 14.29
C ALA A 103 -16.31 -3.76 14.15
N HIS A 104 -16.36 -4.56 13.08
CA HIS A 104 -17.39 -5.59 12.86
C HIS A 104 -16.97 -7.00 13.30
N GLY A 105 -15.88 -7.14 14.06
CA GLY A 105 -15.39 -8.44 14.55
C GLY A 105 -14.80 -9.34 13.45
N LEU A 106 -14.48 -8.78 12.28
CA LEU A 106 -13.81 -9.48 11.18
C LEU A 106 -12.28 -9.43 11.37
N PRO A 107 -11.51 -10.36 10.76
CA PRO A 107 -10.05 -10.29 10.82
C PRO A 107 -9.51 -9.05 10.08
N GLY A 108 -8.39 -8.51 10.57
CA GLY A 108 -7.81 -7.28 10.02
C GLY A 108 -6.92 -7.47 8.79
N ALA A 109 -6.58 -8.70 8.39
CA ALA A 109 -5.69 -8.93 7.25
C ALA A 109 -6.47 -8.96 5.92
N LEU A 110 -6.02 -8.17 4.93
CA LEU A 110 -6.67 -8.09 3.61
C LEU A 110 -6.91 -9.46 2.97
N GLY A 111 -5.88 -10.33 2.95
CA GLY A 111 -6.01 -11.69 2.41
C GLY A 111 -7.07 -12.54 3.14
N SER A 112 -7.19 -12.41 4.47
CA SER A 112 -8.24 -13.10 5.22
C SER A 112 -9.63 -12.57 4.92
N LEU A 113 -9.77 -11.26 4.67
CA LEU A 113 -11.02 -10.68 4.21
C LEU A 113 -11.37 -11.15 2.79
N CYS A 114 -10.39 -11.23 1.89
CA CYS A 114 -10.59 -11.75 0.54
C CYS A 114 -11.08 -13.21 0.57
N ASP A 115 -10.48 -14.06 1.41
CA ASP A 115 -10.92 -15.44 1.63
C ASP A 115 -12.39 -15.49 2.13
N ILE A 116 -12.75 -14.65 3.11
CA ILE A 116 -14.11 -14.63 3.70
C ILE A 116 -15.17 -14.18 2.69
N PHE A 117 -14.88 -13.12 1.94
CA PHE A 117 -15.83 -12.54 0.98
C PHE A 117 -15.75 -13.17 -0.41
N ASN A 118 -14.96 -14.24 -0.56
CA ASN A 118 -14.76 -14.93 -1.83
C ASN A 118 -14.32 -13.98 -2.96
N VAL A 119 -13.52 -12.96 -2.61
CA VAL A 119 -12.83 -12.12 -3.57
C VAL A 119 -11.69 -12.95 -4.13
N ASN A 120 -11.69 -13.13 -5.45
CA ASN A 120 -10.83 -14.07 -6.17
C ASN A 120 -9.34 -13.75 -5.97
N SER A 121 -8.80 -14.27 -4.87
CA SER A 121 -7.41 -14.16 -4.44
C SER A 121 -6.80 -15.53 -4.61
N ASP A 122 -5.96 -15.66 -5.62
CA ASP A 122 -5.20 -16.88 -5.82
C ASP A 122 -4.17 -16.97 -4.70
N LYS A 123 -4.29 -17.97 -3.82
CA LYS A 123 -3.37 -18.18 -2.68
C LYS A 123 -1.90 -18.27 -3.10
N ALA A 124 -1.61 -18.65 -4.35
CA ALA A 124 -0.26 -18.59 -4.90
C ALA A 124 0.25 -17.15 -5.00
N LYS A 125 -0.61 -16.21 -5.41
CA LYS A 125 -0.31 -14.77 -5.50
C LYS A 125 -0.07 -14.16 -4.13
N ASP A 126 -0.81 -14.58 -3.10
CA ASP A 126 -0.54 -14.12 -1.71
C ASP A 126 0.85 -14.54 -1.22
N LYS A 127 1.24 -15.79 -1.50
CA LYS A 127 2.56 -16.31 -1.13
C LYS A 127 3.66 -15.57 -1.88
N GLU A 128 3.44 -15.31 -3.16
CA GLU A 128 4.36 -14.56 -4.01
C GLU A 128 4.49 -13.11 -3.56
N GLY A 129 3.38 -12.42 -3.29
CA GLY A 129 3.34 -11.06 -2.76
C GLY A 129 4.11 -10.93 -1.46
N LYS A 130 3.88 -11.85 -0.51
CA LYS A 130 4.68 -11.92 0.73
C LYS A 130 6.16 -12.06 0.43
N ALA A 131 6.57 -12.90 -0.53
CA ALA A 131 7.98 -13.04 -0.90
C ALA A 131 8.56 -11.75 -1.50
N LEU A 132 7.80 -11.02 -2.30
CA LEU A 132 8.20 -9.74 -2.90
C LEU A 132 8.35 -8.64 -1.84
N ILE A 133 7.41 -8.52 -0.89
CA ILE A 133 7.53 -7.62 0.26
C ILE A 133 8.79 -7.93 1.05
N GLN A 134 9.06 -9.21 1.33
CA GLN A 134 10.27 -9.62 2.07
C GLN A 134 11.57 -9.31 1.30
N LEU A 135 11.52 -9.32 -0.03
CA LEU A 135 12.65 -9.04 -0.89
C LEU A 135 12.95 -7.53 -0.99
N PHE A 136 11.93 -6.70 -1.16
CA PHE A 136 12.09 -5.28 -1.50
C PHE A 136 11.90 -4.32 -0.32
N CYS A 137 11.07 -4.66 0.67
CA CYS A 137 10.66 -3.72 1.73
C CYS A 137 11.56 -3.71 2.97
N LYS A 138 12.65 -4.49 2.96
CA LYS A 138 13.61 -4.56 4.08
C LYS A 138 15.01 -5.01 3.65
N PRO A 139 16.04 -4.84 4.49
CA PRO A 139 17.38 -5.31 4.20
C PRO A 139 17.40 -6.81 3.95
N ARG A 140 18.27 -7.24 3.01
CA ARG A 140 18.51 -8.65 2.80
C ARG A 140 19.35 -9.25 3.94
N PRO A 141 19.30 -10.57 4.15
CA PRO A 141 20.16 -11.24 5.13
C PRO A 141 21.64 -10.85 4.95
N LYS A 142 22.38 -10.67 6.05
CA LYS A 142 23.77 -10.16 6.04
C LYS A 142 24.74 -10.97 5.15
N ASN A 143 24.46 -12.25 4.95
CA ASN A 143 25.24 -13.14 4.08
C ASN A 143 24.91 -13.00 2.58
N SER A 144 23.97 -12.14 2.21
CA SER A 144 23.60 -11.88 0.82
C SER A 144 24.70 -11.06 0.13
N LYS A 145 25.07 -11.43 -1.09
CA LYS A 145 26.00 -10.65 -1.93
C LYS A 145 25.47 -9.25 -2.24
N ILE A 146 24.14 -9.14 -2.37
CA ILE A 146 23.42 -7.90 -2.58
C ILE A 146 22.70 -7.57 -1.26
N GLN A 147 22.97 -6.40 -0.69
CA GLN A 147 22.43 -6.00 0.61
C GLN A 147 20.97 -5.49 0.52
N ARG A 148 20.57 -4.98 -0.65
CA ARG A 148 19.20 -4.49 -0.91
C ARG A 148 18.79 -4.81 -2.34
N ALA A 149 17.62 -5.44 -2.50
CA ALA A 149 17.04 -5.65 -3.82
C ALA A 149 16.41 -4.34 -4.34
N THR A 150 16.52 -4.12 -5.64
CA THR A 150 16.04 -2.92 -6.35
C THR A 150 15.58 -3.32 -7.75
N ALA A 151 14.89 -2.41 -8.44
CA ALA A 151 14.52 -2.60 -9.84
C ALA A 151 15.71 -2.94 -10.77
N LEU A 152 16.91 -2.46 -10.45
CA LEU A 152 18.13 -2.73 -11.23
C LEU A 152 18.70 -4.13 -10.98
N THR A 153 18.58 -4.63 -9.74
CA THR A 153 19.19 -5.90 -9.35
C THR A 153 18.25 -7.10 -9.53
N HIS A 154 16.94 -6.86 -9.49
CA HIS A 154 15.88 -7.88 -9.54
C HIS A 154 14.71 -7.35 -10.39
N PHE A 155 14.98 -7.11 -11.68
CA PHE A 155 14.06 -6.42 -12.58
C PHE A 155 12.74 -7.17 -12.78
N GLU A 156 12.79 -8.50 -12.98
CA GLU A 156 11.59 -9.31 -13.20
C GLU A 156 10.72 -9.39 -11.94
N GLU A 157 11.34 -9.55 -10.77
CA GLU A 157 10.64 -9.49 -9.49
C GLU A 157 10.07 -8.11 -9.22
N TRP A 158 10.73 -7.04 -9.66
CA TRP A 158 10.22 -5.68 -9.53
C TRP A 158 8.96 -5.47 -10.38
N LEU A 159 8.93 -5.98 -11.61
CA LEU A 159 7.72 -5.94 -12.44
C LEU A 159 6.56 -6.68 -11.77
N ARG A 160 6.82 -7.86 -11.21
CA ARG A 160 5.84 -8.61 -10.42
C ARG A 160 5.39 -7.85 -9.18
N PHE A 161 6.30 -7.13 -8.52
CA PHE A 161 5.99 -6.29 -7.36
C PHE A 161 5.05 -5.14 -7.71
N LYS A 162 5.25 -4.49 -8.87
CA LYS A 162 4.29 -3.50 -9.39
C LYS A 162 2.92 -4.11 -9.69
N THR A 163 2.88 -5.30 -10.27
CA THR A 163 1.61 -6.03 -10.50
C THR A 163 0.91 -6.39 -9.19
N TYR A 164 1.67 -6.80 -8.18
CA TYR A 164 1.17 -7.09 -6.83
C TYR A 164 0.54 -5.86 -6.19
N ALA A 165 1.27 -4.73 -6.10
CA ALA A 165 0.76 -3.49 -5.52
C ALA A 165 -0.52 -3.00 -6.24
N GLY A 166 -0.58 -3.15 -7.56
CA GLY A 166 -1.79 -2.84 -8.31
C GLY A 166 -2.98 -3.78 -8.03
N SER A 167 -2.71 -5.05 -7.74
CA SER A 167 -3.73 -6.05 -7.41
C SER A 167 -4.33 -5.82 -6.02
N ASP A 168 -3.53 -5.35 -5.06
CA ASP A 168 -4.00 -5.02 -3.70
C ASP A 168 -5.02 -3.85 -3.73
N ILE A 169 -4.86 -2.88 -4.64
CA ILE A 169 -5.88 -1.84 -4.87
C ILE A 169 -7.21 -2.43 -5.38
N LEU A 170 -7.17 -3.46 -6.23
CA LEU A 170 -8.39 -4.12 -6.71
C LEU A 170 -9.06 -4.92 -5.59
N ALA A 171 -8.27 -5.68 -4.83
CA ALA A 171 -8.76 -6.43 -3.68
C ALA A 171 -9.39 -5.49 -2.64
N MET A 172 -8.71 -4.41 -2.26
CA MET A 172 -9.21 -3.42 -1.32
C MET A 172 -10.49 -2.74 -1.81
N ARG A 173 -10.63 -2.49 -3.12
CA ARG A 173 -11.87 -1.98 -3.71
C ARG A 173 -13.04 -2.92 -3.50
N GLU A 174 -12.84 -4.21 -3.77
CA GLU A 174 -13.86 -5.24 -3.54
C GLU A 174 -14.20 -5.34 -2.04
N ILE A 175 -13.19 -5.40 -1.17
CA ILE A 175 -13.39 -5.49 0.28
C ILE A 175 -14.17 -4.28 0.81
N TYR A 176 -13.85 -3.06 0.37
CA TYR A 176 -14.58 -1.87 0.75
C TYR A 176 -16.08 -1.93 0.42
N GLN A 177 -16.46 -2.63 -0.66
CA GLN A 177 -17.87 -2.82 -1.02
C GLN A 177 -18.57 -3.88 -0.16
N HIS A 178 -17.83 -4.91 0.26
CA HIS A 178 -18.38 -6.04 1.02
C HIS A 178 -18.43 -5.78 2.54
N LEU A 179 -17.58 -4.89 3.05
CA LEU A 179 -17.55 -4.59 4.47
C LEU A 179 -18.87 -3.94 4.94
N PRO A 180 -19.43 -4.39 6.10
CA PRO A 180 -20.62 -3.77 6.67
C PRO A 180 -20.42 -2.29 6.97
N ARG A 181 -21.49 -1.49 6.87
CA ARG A 181 -21.49 -0.03 7.07
C ARG A 181 -21.93 0.35 8.48
#